data_AF-A0A672YGM7-F1
#
_entry.id   AF-A0A672YGM7-F1
#
_cell.length_a   1.000
_cell.length_b   1.000
_cell.length_c   1.000
_cell.angle_alpha   90.00
_cell.angle_beta   90.00
_cell.angle_gamma   90.00
#
_symmetry.space_group_name_H-M   'P 1'
#
loop_
_entity.id
_entity.type
_entity.pdbx_description
1 polymer ?
#
loop_
_entity_poly.entity_id
_entity_poly.type
_entity_poly.pdbx_seq_one_letter_code
_entity_poly.pdbx_strand_id
1 'polypeptide(L)' 'ILNMWAKVCGHFWADVAKDFYWKTKHTGEFLSYNFDVTKGEIFIKCMDGASTNICYNLLDRNVHERKLGNKVAFYW' A
#
# COMPACT_ATOMS: atom_id res chain seq x y z
N ILE A 1 18.92 15.21 0.27
CA ILE A 1 17.93 15.05 1.37
C ILE A 1 16.67 14.33 0.87
N LEU A 2 15.92 14.86 -0.10
CA LEU A 2 14.70 14.21 -0.64
C LEU A 2 14.90 12.75 -1.11
N ASN A 3 15.96 12.47 -1.88
CA ASN A 3 16.28 11.11 -2.37
C ASN A 3 16.70 10.12 -1.25
N MET A 4 17.20 10.64 -0.13
CA MET A 4 17.59 9.81 1.01
C MET A 4 16.36 9.39 1.82
N TRP A 5 15.40 10.31 2.01
CA TRP A 5 14.11 9.99 2.62
C TRP A 5 13.30 9.04 1.75
N ALA A 6 13.23 9.23 0.43
CA ALA A 6 12.49 8.32 -0.45
C ALA A 6 12.99 6.86 -0.40
N LYS A 7 14.32 6.64 -0.31
CA LYS A 7 14.90 5.28 -0.18
C LYS A 7 14.70 4.66 1.21
N VAL A 8 14.80 5.45 2.28
CA VAL A 8 14.53 4.97 3.66
C VAL A 8 13.04 4.68 3.85
N CYS A 9 12.18 5.49 3.24
CA CYS A 9 10.73 5.38 3.18
C CYS A 9 10.30 4.05 2.52
N GLY A 10 10.94 3.65 1.42
CA GLY A 10 10.57 2.43 0.69
C GLY A 10 10.59 1.14 1.53
N HIS A 11 11.63 0.93 2.34
CA HIS A 11 11.71 -0.27 3.19
C HIS A 11 10.69 -0.24 4.33
N PHE A 12 10.57 0.90 5.01
CA PHE A 12 9.60 1.08 6.08
C PHE A 12 8.17 0.81 5.61
N TRP A 13 7.76 1.41 4.48
CA TRP A 13 6.41 1.18 3.96
C TRP A 13 6.23 -0.20 3.34
N ALA A 14 7.29 -0.81 2.80
CA ALA A 14 7.24 -2.21 2.39
C ALA A 14 7.00 -3.14 3.59
N ASP A 15 7.53 -2.82 4.77
CA ASP A 15 7.23 -3.55 6.00
C ASP A 15 5.78 -3.38 6.45
N VAL A 16 5.26 -2.14 6.47
CA VAL A 16 3.84 -1.86 6.76
C VAL A 16 2.91 -2.58 5.77
N ALA A 17 3.28 -2.63 4.48
CA ALA A 17 2.48 -3.27 3.45
C ALA A 17 2.32 -4.79 3.66
N LYS A 18 3.20 -5.45 4.43
CA LYS A 18 3.11 -6.89 4.75
C LYS A 18 1.89 -7.22 5.61
N ASP A 19 1.36 -6.25 6.35
CA ASP A 19 0.18 -6.44 7.20
C ASP A 19 -1.12 -6.49 6.41
N PHE A 20 -1.08 -6.18 5.10
CA PHE A 20 -2.22 -6.19 4.20
C PHE A 20 -2.17 -7.39 3.25
N TYR A 21 -3.35 -7.82 2.82
CA TYR A 21 -3.50 -8.73 1.70
C TYR A 21 -3.26 -7.99 0.38
N TRP A 22 -2.50 -8.63 -0.50
CA TRP A 22 -2.23 -8.19 -1.85
C TRP A 22 -2.47 -9.35 -2.80
N LYS A 23 -3.35 -9.17 -3.78
CA LYS A 23 -3.60 -10.18 -4.83
C LYS A 23 -2.39 -10.26 -5.76
N THR A 24 -1.85 -9.11 -6.12
CA THR A 24 -0.58 -8.98 -6.84
C THR A 24 0.31 -8.03 -6.06
N LYS A 25 1.54 -8.45 -5.75
CA LYS A 25 2.53 -7.59 -5.10
C LYS A 25 3.17 -6.67 -6.12
N HIS A 26 3.57 -5.47 -5.71
CA HIS A 26 4.35 -4.57 -6.55
C HIS A 26 5.65 -5.23 -7.00
N THR A 27 6.13 -4.84 -8.17
CA THR A 27 7.43 -5.24 -8.71
C THR A 27 8.22 -3.98 -9.05
N GLY A 28 9.38 -3.77 -8.41
CA GLY A 28 10.22 -2.60 -8.64
C GLY A 28 10.26 -1.64 -7.45
N GLU A 29 10.42 -0.34 -7.73
CA GLU A 29 10.50 0.68 -6.69
C GLU A 29 9.16 0.83 -5.96
N PHE A 30 9.22 0.92 -4.62
CA PHE A 30 8.03 1.14 -3.80
C PHE A 30 7.37 2.49 -4.09
N LEU A 31 8.16 3.52 -4.36
CA LEU A 31 7.69 4.87 -4.65
C LEU A 31 8.50 5.43 -5.83
N SER A 32 7.80 5.78 -6.90
CA SER A 32 8.34 6.52 -8.04
C SER A 32 7.62 7.85 -8.17
N TYR A 33 8.33 8.93 -8.44
CA TYR A 33 7.74 10.26 -8.54
C TYR A 33 8.52 11.18 -9.48
N ASN A 34 7.82 12.16 -10.04
CA ASN A 34 8.42 13.32 -10.70
C ASN A 34 7.69 14.58 -10.22
N PHE A 35 8.44 15.51 -9.63
CA PHE A 35 7.96 16.85 -9.27
C PHE A 35 8.60 17.95 -10.12
N ASP A 36 9.47 17.58 -11.04
CA ASP A 36 10.18 18.50 -11.90
C ASP A 36 9.42 18.65 -13.22
N VAL A 37 8.79 19.82 -13.38
CA VAL A 37 7.98 20.15 -14.56
C VAL A 37 8.81 20.16 -15.86
N THR A 38 10.14 20.23 -15.76
CA THR A 38 11.02 20.18 -16.94
C THR A 38 11.31 18.76 -17.41
N LYS A 39 11.02 17.74 -16.59
CA LYS A 39 11.33 16.32 -16.86
C LYS A 39 10.14 15.51 -17.38
N GLY A 40 9.05 16.18 -17.73
CA GLY A 40 7.82 15.56 -18.22
C GLY A 40 6.68 15.65 -17.21
N GLU A 41 5.77 14.69 -17.27
CA GLU A 41 4.55 14.68 -16.45
C GLU A 41 4.88 14.64 -14.94
N ILE A 42 4.13 15.42 -14.16
CA ILE A 42 4.20 15.39 -12.70
C ILE A 42 3.41 14.17 -12.21
N PHE A 43 4.06 13.30 -11.45
CA PHE A 43 3.41 12.09 -10.94
C PHE A 43 3.94 11.65 -9.59
N ILE A 44 3.12 10.86 -8.89
CA ILE A 44 3.51 10.06 -7.73
C ILE A 44 2.85 8.70 -7.90
N LYS A 45 3.64 7.63 -7.85
CA LYS A 45 3.18 6.26 -7.93
C LYS A 45 3.74 5.47 -6.76
N CYS A 46 2.85 4.92 -5.95
CA CYS A 46 3.19 4.06 -4.83
C CYS A 46 2.76 2.63 -5.16
N MET A 47 3.65 1.66 -4.97
CA MET A 47 3.41 0.24 -5.23
C MET A 47 2.83 -0.04 -6.63
N ASP A 48 3.41 0.59 -7.66
CA ASP A 48 2.92 0.43 -9.03
C ASP A 48 2.92 -1.05 -9.45
N GLY A 49 1.88 -1.46 -10.17
CA GLY A 49 1.63 -2.86 -10.52
C GLY A 49 1.07 -3.76 -9.39
N ALA A 50 0.97 -3.28 -8.14
CA ALA A 50 0.27 -4.02 -7.11
C ALA A 50 -1.26 -3.98 -7.29
N SER A 51 -1.94 -5.04 -6.88
CA SER A 51 -3.41 -5.09 -6.85
C SER A 51 -3.92 -5.59 -5.51
N THR A 52 -4.93 -4.92 -4.98
CA THR A 52 -5.64 -5.31 -3.77
C THR A 52 -7.07 -4.79 -3.80
N ASN A 53 -7.90 -5.29 -2.89
CA ASN A 53 -9.24 -4.79 -2.66
C ASN A 53 -9.34 -4.26 -1.23
N ILE A 54 -9.81 -3.02 -1.09
CA ILE A 54 -9.91 -2.34 0.22
C ILE A 54 -10.91 -3.04 1.12
N CYS A 55 -12.10 -3.39 0.61
CA CYS A 55 -13.12 -4.10 1.37
C CYS A 55 -12.61 -5.45 1.86
N TYR A 56 -11.84 -6.17 1.02
CA TYR A 56 -11.26 -7.45 1.42
C TYR A 56 -10.32 -7.31 2.63
N ASN A 57 -9.44 -6.30 2.63
CA ASN A 57 -8.56 -6.03 3.75
C ASN A 57 -9.31 -5.56 5.01
N LEU A 58 -10.36 -4.78 4.83
CA LEU A 58 -11.13 -4.18 5.93
C LEU A 58 -12.11 -5.17 6.58
N LEU A 59 -12.75 -6.04 5.80
CA LEU A 59 -13.87 -6.88 6.24
C LEU A 59 -13.63 -8.37 5.97
N ASP A 60 -13.57 -8.79 4.71
CA ASP A 60 -13.56 -10.20 4.32
C ASP A 60 -12.43 -10.98 5.02
N ARG A 61 -11.23 -10.39 5.06
CA ARG A 61 -10.07 -10.98 5.74
C ARG A 61 -10.29 -11.13 7.24
N ASN A 62 -10.92 -10.16 7.88
CA ASN A 62 -11.23 -10.22 9.31
C ASN A 62 -12.26 -11.32 9.61
N VAL A 63 -13.27 -11.49 8.75
CA VAL A 63 -14.30 -12.53 8.91
C VAL A 63 -13.72 -13.92 8.61
N HIS A 64 -13.09 -14.10 7.45
CA HIS A 64 -12.76 -15.42 6.93
C HIS A 64 -11.42 -15.96 7.43
N GLU A 65 -10.37 -15.14 7.46
CA GLU A 65 -9.04 -15.58 7.89
C GLU A 65 -8.87 -15.45 9.40
N ARG A 66 -9.23 -14.29 9.96
CA ARG A 66 -9.04 -13.99 11.39
C ARG A 66 -10.18 -14.50 12.29
N LYS A 67 -11.26 -15.02 11.71
CA LYS A 67 -12.42 -15.60 12.42
C LYS A 67 -13.11 -14.61 13.37
N LEU A 68 -13.11 -13.33 13.02
CA LEU A 68 -13.71 -12.25 13.82
C LEU A 68 -15.15 -11.90 13.41
N GLY A 69 -15.86 -12.81 12.72
CA GLY A 69 -17.21 -12.54 12.19
C GLY A 69 -18.26 -12.19 13.25
N ASN A 70 -18.07 -12.64 14.50
CA ASN A 70 -18.96 -12.33 15.62
C ASN A 70 -18.52 -11.08 16.41
N LYS A 71 -17.44 -10.41 16.00
CA LYS A 71 -16.95 -9.20 16.65
C LYS A 71 -17.62 -8.00 16.01
N VAL A 72 -18.24 -7.14 16.83
CA VAL A 72 -18.82 -5.89 16.36
C VAL A 72 -17.72 -5.03 15.74
N ALA A 73 -17.90 -4.65 14.47
CA ALA A 73 -16.93 -3.83 13.73
C ALA A 73 -17.18 -2.33 13.92
N PHE A 74 -18.43 -1.92 14.12
CA PHE A 74 -18.84 -0.53 14.22
C PHE A 74 -20.13 -0.42 15.05
N TYR A 75 -20.23 0.63 15.86
CA TYR A 75 -21.46 1.04 16.54
C TYR A 75 -21.97 2.31 15.86
N TRP A 76 -23.26 2.35 15.51
CA TRP A 76 -23.91 3.51 14.92
C TRP A 76 -24.31 4.53 15.98
#